data_AF-A0A9D6G7V5-F1
#
_entry.id   AF-A0A9D6G7V5-F1
#
_cell.length_a   1.000
_cell.length_b   1.000
_cell.length_c   1.000
_cell.angle_alpha   90.00
_cell.angle_beta   90.00
_cell.angle_gamma   90.00
#
_symmetry.space_group_name_H-M   'P 1'
#
loop_
_entity.id
_entity.type
_entity.pdbx_description
1 polymer ?
#
loop_
_entity_poly.entity_id
_entity_poly.type
_entity_poly.pdbx_seq_one_letter_code
_entity_poly.pdbx_strand_id
1 'polypeptide(L)'
;MASFIKSDLEFILAQIIIAERHAAGEDLLSLLPNTEVAFGLRTISGFSNNVVQGQNSYGAADFVFPRMLAAVFNPAENVTIDLDGPGPLQVGAPTSYAQTSGFVFDSQPRIISNLIADQTANNPAAVAAAAGNPGSELVTGTRADGTAFQTYYIPNIAPDAGLTVPFNSWMTFFGQFFDHGLDLVNKGGNGTVFIPLQPDDPLFVPGSPTNFMVLTRATMLPGEDGILGTADDIHENVNQTSPFVDQNQTYSSHPSHQVFLRAYEMDAAGRPVSTGKLVVNRDLGADGAFGTADDVVIGGMATWAVVKAQARAMLGIDLTDADVGDVPLLATDEYGAFLRGPSGFPQVVMKGADGIAGTADDVLVEGNPAAPVSLADAVRTGHPFLNDIAHAATPNPGLVPDADTVAGGSLDPVAPGTYDNELLDAHYMAGDPSANENIGLTAVHHIFHSEHNRLVEHTKDVVLQSG
;
A
#
# COMPACT_ATOMS: atom_id res chain seq x y z
N MET A 1 9.94 32.69 -13.70
CA MET A 1 9.11 31.93 -12.76
C MET A 1 7.72 31.86 -13.38
N ALA A 2 7.15 30.68 -13.58
CA ALA A 2 5.78 30.56 -14.08
C ALA A 2 4.80 30.93 -12.95
N SER A 3 3.72 31.65 -13.27
CA SER A 3 2.67 32.01 -12.32
C SER A 3 1.42 31.22 -12.65
N PHE A 4 0.77 30.64 -11.64
CA PHE A 4 -0.54 30.00 -11.81
C PHE A 4 -1.62 31.08 -11.96
N ILE A 5 -2.27 31.13 -13.12
CA ILE A 5 -3.16 32.23 -13.54
C ILE A 5 -4.49 31.70 -14.10
N LYS A 6 -5.43 32.61 -14.38
CA LYS A 6 -6.76 32.29 -14.93
C LYS A 6 -6.71 31.37 -16.16
N SER A 7 -5.79 31.58 -17.10
CA SER A 7 -5.70 30.73 -18.29
C SER A 7 -5.33 29.28 -17.96
N ASP A 8 -4.59 29.04 -16.87
CA ASP A 8 -4.29 27.69 -16.41
C ASP A 8 -5.55 27.03 -15.85
N LEU A 9 -6.38 27.78 -15.13
CA LEU A 9 -7.69 27.31 -14.65
C LEU A 9 -8.64 26.98 -15.80
N GLU A 10 -8.70 27.82 -16.83
CA GLU A 10 -9.50 27.58 -18.04
C GLU A 10 -9.03 26.31 -18.76
N PHE A 11 -7.71 26.08 -18.84
CA PHE A 11 -7.15 24.85 -19.39
C PHE A 11 -7.53 23.63 -18.54
N ILE A 12 -7.39 23.69 -17.21
CA ILE A 12 -7.78 22.62 -16.28
C ILE A 12 -9.27 22.31 -16.41
N LEU A 13 -10.13 23.33 -16.47
CA LEU A 13 -11.58 23.15 -16.65
C LEU A 13 -11.89 22.42 -17.96
N ALA A 14 -11.20 22.74 -19.05
CA ALA A 14 -11.35 22.01 -20.31
C ALA A 14 -10.96 20.52 -20.17
N GLN A 15 -9.96 20.20 -19.34
CA GLN A 15 -9.56 18.81 -19.08
C GLN A 15 -10.60 18.09 -18.20
N ILE A 16 -11.16 18.78 -17.20
CA ILE A 16 -12.26 18.27 -16.35
C ILE A 16 -13.47 17.92 -17.22
N ILE A 17 -13.86 18.79 -18.15
CA ILE A 17 -15.01 18.55 -19.04
C ILE A 17 -14.81 17.28 -19.90
N ILE A 18 -13.58 16.99 -20.34
CA ILE A 18 -13.28 15.73 -21.06
C ILE A 18 -13.49 14.53 -20.12
N ALA A 19 -12.95 14.59 -18.90
CA ALA A 19 -13.10 13.52 -17.91
C ALA A 19 -14.56 13.29 -17.52
N GLU A 20 -15.35 14.34 -17.30
CA GLU A 20 -16.78 14.24 -16.98
C GLU A 20 -17.59 13.58 -18.11
N ARG A 21 -17.29 13.93 -19.37
CA ARG A 21 -17.93 13.30 -20.53
C ARG A 21 -17.54 11.83 -20.70
N HIS A 22 -16.27 11.51 -20.45
CA HIS A 22 -15.79 10.12 -20.45
C HIS A 22 -16.47 9.30 -19.34
N ALA A 23 -16.53 9.83 -18.11
CA ALA A 23 -17.24 9.21 -16.99
C ALA A 23 -18.74 9.04 -17.27
N ALA A 24 -19.34 9.92 -18.09
CA ALA A 24 -20.72 9.80 -18.54
C ALA A 24 -20.94 8.73 -19.65
N GLY A 25 -19.88 8.02 -20.06
CA GLY A 25 -19.92 6.91 -21.02
C GLY A 25 -19.65 7.30 -22.47
N GLU A 26 -19.22 8.52 -22.75
CA GLU A 26 -18.73 8.88 -24.09
C GLU A 26 -17.38 8.23 -24.37
N ASP A 27 -17.14 7.76 -25.59
CA ASP A 27 -15.85 7.19 -26.00
C ASP A 27 -14.74 8.26 -25.93
N LEU A 28 -13.72 8.03 -25.11
CA LEU A 28 -12.62 8.97 -24.90
C LEU A 28 -11.94 9.37 -26.22
N LEU A 29 -11.78 8.44 -27.16
CA LEU A 29 -11.18 8.74 -28.47
C LEU A 29 -11.99 9.76 -29.29
N SER A 30 -13.30 9.80 -29.11
CA SER A 30 -14.18 10.79 -29.75
C SER A 30 -14.07 12.18 -29.14
N LEU A 31 -13.57 12.28 -27.90
CA LEU A 31 -13.38 13.53 -27.16
C LEU A 31 -12.03 14.19 -27.46
N LEU A 32 -11.07 13.43 -27.97
CA LEU A 32 -9.70 13.87 -28.21
C LEU A 32 -9.46 14.25 -29.69
N PRO A 33 -8.66 15.29 -29.97
CA PRO A 33 -8.26 15.62 -31.34
C PRO A 33 -7.49 14.50 -32.06
N ASN A 34 -6.70 13.72 -31.30
CA ASN A 34 -5.93 12.56 -31.75
C ASN A 34 -5.38 11.81 -30.52
N THR A 35 -4.66 10.70 -30.75
CA THR A 35 -4.11 9.83 -29.69
C THR A 35 -2.80 10.33 -29.07
N GLU A 36 -2.24 11.44 -29.55
CA GLU A 36 -0.94 11.95 -29.11
C GLU A 36 -1.07 13.14 -28.13
N VAL A 37 -2.27 13.67 -27.93
CA VAL A 37 -2.49 14.77 -26.97
C VAL A 37 -2.58 14.24 -25.54
N ALA A 38 -2.01 14.99 -24.60
CA ALA A 38 -2.15 14.74 -23.16
C ALA A 38 -3.34 15.51 -22.58
N PHE A 39 -4.52 15.36 -23.20
CA PHE A 39 -5.75 16.04 -22.76
C PHE A 39 -6.63 15.12 -21.92
N GLY A 40 -7.41 15.71 -21.02
CA GLY A 40 -8.18 15.00 -19.98
C GLY A 40 -7.44 14.90 -18.64
N LEU A 41 -8.06 14.19 -17.71
CA LEU A 41 -7.46 13.85 -16.42
C LEU A 41 -6.95 12.41 -16.45
N ARG A 42 -6.02 12.08 -15.55
CA ARG A 42 -5.61 10.69 -15.32
C ARG A 42 -6.75 9.95 -14.62
N THR A 43 -7.07 8.76 -15.09
CA THR A 43 -7.88 7.79 -14.32
C THR A 43 -7.07 7.32 -13.12
N ILE A 44 -7.73 6.92 -12.04
CA ILE A 44 -7.04 6.52 -10.80
C ILE A 44 -6.26 5.22 -10.98
N SER A 45 -6.78 4.30 -11.79
CA SER A 45 -6.10 3.04 -12.11
C SER A 45 -5.01 3.18 -13.17
N GLY A 46 -4.83 4.35 -13.80
CA GLY A 46 -3.95 4.51 -14.95
C GLY A 46 -4.50 3.91 -16.25
N PHE A 47 -5.70 3.31 -16.24
CA PHE A 47 -6.35 2.81 -17.45
C PHE A 47 -6.61 3.94 -18.46
N SER A 48 -6.48 3.65 -19.75
CA SER A 48 -6.57 4.61 -20.86
C SER A 48 -5.53 5.74 -20.83
N ASN A 49 -4.39 5.56 -20.13
CA ASN A 49 -3.23 6.44 -20.31
C ASN A 49 -2.73 6.41 -21.76
N ASN A 50 -2.74 5.21 -22.36
CA ASN A 50 -2.58 5.02 -23.79
C ASN A 50 -3.94 4.76 -24.43
N VAL A 51 -4.39 5.66 -25.30
CA VAL A 51 -5.71 5.59 -25.95
C VAL A 51 -5.69 4.85 -27.29
N VAL A 52 -4.53 4.33 -27.73
CA VAL A 52 -4.47 3.49 -28.93
C VAL A 52 -5.29 2.22 -28.70
N GLN A 53 -6.14 1.86 -29.67
CA GLN A 53 -7.03 0.71 -29.57
C GLN A 53 -6.27 -0.57 -29.16
N GLY A 54 -6.71 -1.18 -28.05
CA GLY A 54 -6.11 -2.40 -27.50
C GLY A 54 -4.90 -2.18 -26.58
N GLN A 55 -4.53 -0.92 -26.29
CA GLN A 55 -3.41 -0.58 -25.40
C GLN A 55 -3.86 0.18 -24.13
N ASN A 56 -5.17 0.27 -23.88
CA ASN A 56 -5.74 1.00 -22.75
C ASN A 56 -5.26 0.51 -21.37
N SER A 57 -4.89 -0.76 -21.25
CA SER A 57 -4.38 -1.33 -20.00
C SER A 57 -2.87 -1.17 -19.81
N TYR A 58 -2.15 -0.56 -20.76
CA TYR A 58 -0.69 -0.43 -20.65
C TYR A 58 -0.35 0.47 -19.48
N GLY A 59 0.29 -0.10 -18.45
CA GLY A 59 0.64 0.62 -17.22
C GLY A 59 -0.56 0.91 -16.31
N ALA A 60 -1.69 0.25 -16.52
CA ALA A 60 -2.79 0.30 -15.56
C ALA A 60 -2.49 -0.63 -14.36
N ALA A 61 -2.99 -0.25 -13.19
CA ALA A 61 -3.04 -1.07 -12.00
C ALA A 61 -3.88 -2.34 -12.23
N ASP A 62 -3.60 -3.36 -11.44
CA ASP A 62 -4.24 -4.68 -11.47
C ASP A 62 -3.99 -5.49 -12.76
N PHE A 63 -2.89 -5.19 -13.46
CA PHE A 63 -2.41 -5.98 -14.60
C PHE A 63 -1.08 -6.68 -14.30
N VAL A 64 -0.81 -7.71 -15.11
CA VAL A 64 0.39 -8.56 -14.97
C VAL A 64 1.67 -7.76 -15.22
N PHE A 65 2.70 -8.00 -14.40
CA PHE A 65 4.03 -7.46 -14.66
C PHE A 65 4.57 -7.92 -16.02
N PRO A 66 5.05 -7.00 -16.88
CA PRO A 66 5.66 -7.41 -18.14
C PRO A 66 6.98 -8.15 -17.90
N ARG A 67 7.17 -9.28 -18.58
CA ARG A 67 8.44 -10.01 -18.56
C ARG A 67 9.34 -9.55 -19.70
N MET A 68 10.55 -9.09 -19.38
CA MET A 68 11.59 -8.84 -20.37
C MET A 68 12.30 -10.12 -20.83
N LEU A 69 12.27 -11.18 -20.01
CA LEU A 69 12.95 -12.46 -20.24
C LEU A 69 12.05 -13.63 -19.81
N ALA A 70 12.34 -14.84 -20.30
CA ALA A 70 11.65 -16.05 -19.84
C ALA A 70 11.87 -16.27 -18.34
N ALA A 71 10.81 -16.66 -17.62
CA ALA A 71 10.88 -16.96 -16.20
C ALA A 71 11.76 -18.19 -15.93
N VAL A 72 12.50 -18.16 -14.81
CA VAL A 72 13.35 -19.28 -14.36
C VAL A 72 12.96 -19.65 -12.94
N PHE A 73 12.58 -20.92 -12.75
CA PHE A 73 12.23 -21.48 -11.45
C PHE A 73 13.21 -22.61 -11.12
N ASN A 74 14.08 -22.35 -10.15
CA ASN A 74 15.12 -23.29 -9.76
C ASN A 74 14.60 -24.34 -8.77
N PRO A 75 15.16 -25.56 -8.78
CA PRO A 75 15.08 -26.44 -7.62
C PRO A 75 15.61 -25.73 -6.37
N ALA A 76 15.03 -26.07 -5.22
CA ALA A 76 15.44 -25.57 -3.91
C ALA A 76 15.97 -26.72 -3.04
N GLU A 77 16.26 -26.47 -1.77
CA GLU A 77 16.76 -27.49 -0.86
C GLU A 77 15.65 -28.48 -0.49
N ASN A 78 16.04 -29.68 -0.07
CA ASN A 78 15.08 -30.64 0.46
C ASN A 78 14.56 -30.16 1.83
N VAL A 79 13.36 -30.57 2.19
CA VAL A 79 12.74 -30.33 3.50
C VAL A 79 13.71 -30.73 4.61
N THR A 80 14.08 -29.79 5.47
CA THR A 80 15.04 -29.99 6.56
C THR A 80 14.39 -30.24 7.92
N ILE A 81 13.13 -29.82 8.07
CA ILE A 81 12.34 -29.96 9.29
C ILE A 81 10.89 -30.30 8.91
N ASP A 82 10.29 -31.20 9.68
CA ASP A 82 8.88 -31.54 9.59
C ASP A 82 8.06 -30.45 10.30
N LEU A 83 7.34 -29.65 9.51
CA LEU A 83 6.55 -28.50 9.99
C LEU A 83 5.05 -28.76 10.01
N ASP A 84 4.57 -29.75 9.25
CA ASP A 84 3.16 -30.17 9.18
C ASP A 84 2.84 -31.35 10.11
N GLY A 85 3.84 -31.91 10.78
CA GLY A 85 3.69 -33.08 11.63
C GLY A 85 3.52 -34.36 10.81
N PRO A 86 2.83 -35.41 11.30
CA PRO A 86 2.55 -36.59 10.49
C PRO A 86 1.63 -36.22 9.30
N GLY A 87 2.25 -35.81 8.19
CA GLY A 87 1.63 -35.27 6.98
C GLY A 87 2.34 -35.74 5.71
N PRO A 88 1.90 -35.23 4.54
CA PRO A 88 2.47 -35.62 3.25
C PRO A 88 3.88 -35.05 3.02
N LEU A 89 4.27 -33.97 3.72
CA LEU A 89 5.60 -33.40 3.57
C LEU A 89 6.58 -34.12 4.52
N GLN A 90 7.56 -34.82 3.96
CA GLN A 90 8.54 -35.54 4.75
C GLN A 90 9.91 -34.87 4.69
N VAL A 91 10.65 -34.91 5.81
CA VAL A 91 12.07 -34.54 5.81
C VAL A 91 12.80 -35.31 4.72
N GLY A 92 13.57 -34.58 3.90
CA GLY A 92 14.26 -35.11 2.73
C GLY A 92 13.46 -35.07 1.43
N ALA A 93 12.17 -34.69 1.44
CA ALA A 93 11.41 -34.44 0.22
C ALA A 93 12.00 -33.24 -0.55
N PRO A 94 12.10 -33.30 -1.90
CA PRO A 94 12.61 -32.19 -2.68
C PRO A 94 11.61 -31.02 -2.70
N THR A 95 12.13 -29.79 -2.73
CA THR A 95 11.32 -28.59 -2.98
C THR A 95 11.85 -27.78 -4.16
N SER A 96 11.04 -26.87 -4.69
CA SER A 96 11.34 -26.08 -5.89
C SER A 96 10.51 -24.80 -5.95
N TYR A 97 11.11 -23.75 -6.49
CA TYR A 97 10.38 -22.51 -6.79
C TYR A 97 9.35 -22.66 -7.91
N ALA A 98 9.33 -23.80 -8.64
CA ALA A 98 8.31 -24.13 -9.63
C ALA A 98 6.99 -24.61 -9.00
N GLN A 99 6.96 -24.82 -7.68
CA GLN A 99 5.73 -25.12 -6.96
C GLN A 99 4.83 -23.88 -6.93
N THR A 100 3.53 -24.06 -7.15
CA THR A 100 2.50 -23.01 -6.98
C THR A 100 1.84 -23.04 -5.60
N SER A 101 2.24 -23.98 -4.74
CA SER A 101 1.73 -24.13 -3.39
C SER A 101 2.70 -24.91 -2.48
N GLY A 102 2.40 -24.91 -1.18
CA GLY A 102 3.19 -25.61 -0.17
C GLY A 102 4.46 -24.87 0.27
N PHE A 103 5.43 -25.61 0.80
CA PHE A 103 6.65 -25.04 1.35
C PHE A 103 7.83 -25.19 0.38
N VAL A 104 8.68 -24.17 0.38
CA VAL A 104 10.00 -24.17 -0.26
C VAL A 104 11.04 -24.00 0.84
N PHE A 105 12.09 -24.82 0.85
CA PHE A 105 13.20 -24.69 1.78
C PHE A 105 14.42 -24.20 1.02
N ASP A 106 14.97 -23.05 1.43
CA ASP A 106 16.17 -22.51 0.79
C ASP A 106 16.94 -21.61 1.76
N SER A 107 18.08 -22.09 2.25
CA SER A 107 18.99 -21.34 3.13
C SER A 107 19.86 -20.35 2.37
N GLN A 108 19.97 -20.48 1.04
CA GLN A 108 20.88 -19.68 0.22
C GLN A 108 20.65 -18.16 0.31
N PRO A 109 19.40 -17.63 0.36
CA PRO A 109 19.18 -16.19 0.55
C PRO A 109 19.88 -15.62 1.80
N ARG A 110 19.84 -16.35 2.92
CA ARG A 110 20.53 -15.94 4.15
C ARG A 110 22.03 -16.08 4.04
N ILE A 111 22.53 -17.16 3.43
CA ILE A 111 23.97 -17.34 3.18
C ILE A 111 24.51 -16.18 2.31
N ILE A 112 23.80 -15.83 1.24
CA ILE A 112 24.15 -14.70 0.37
C ILE A 112 24.15 -13.39 1.17
N SER A 113 23.13 -13.16 2.01
CA SER A 113 23.06 -11.99 2.88
C SER A 113 24.28 -11.88 3.80
N ASN A 114 24.66 -12.97 4.48
CA ASN A 114 25.84 -13.00 5.36
C ASN A 114 27.16 -12.78 4.59
N LEU A 115 27.27 -13.29 3.37
CA LEU A 115 28.50 -13.15 2.57
C LEU A 115 28.64 -11.78 1.91
N ILE A 116 27.53 -11.13 1.54
CA ILE A 116 27.55 -9.90 0.73
C ILE A 116 27.17 -8.66 1.52
N ALA A 117 26.08 -8.72 2.30
CA ALA A 117 25.50 -7.55 2.96
C ALA A 117 26.03 -7.32 4.38
N ASP A 118 26.63 -8.33 5.01
CA ASP A 118 27.25 -8.17 6.34
C ASP A 118 28.43 -7.19 6.28
N GLN A 119 28.31 -6.07 6.99
CA GLN A 119 29.35 -5.05 7.10
C GLN A 119 30.26 -5.24 8.32
N THR A 120 30.18 -6.35 9.05
CA THR A 120 31.06 -6.62 10.19
C THR A 120 32.49 -6.92 9.77
N ALA A 121 33.42 -6.85 10.72
CA ALA A 121 34.82 -7.24 10.52
C ALA A 121 35.01 -8.74 10.22
N ASN A 122 33.99 -9.56 10.41
CA ASN A 122 34.03 -10.99 10.08
C ASN A 122 33.79 -11.27 8.60
N ASN A 123 33.31 -10.29 7.83
CA ASN A 123 33.13 -10.42 6.39
C ASN A 123 34.35 -9.86 5.62
N PRO A 124 35.14 -10.70 4.92
CA PRO A 124 36.26 -10.25 4.12
C PRO A 124 35.89 -9.23 3.03
N ALA A 125 34.68 -9.31 2.47
CA ALA A 125 34.19 -8.35 1.48
C ALA A 125 34.02 -6.95 2.07
N ALA A 126 33.46 -6.85 3.28
CA ALA A 126 33.33 -5.59 4.01
C ALA A 126 34.68 -5.01 4.41
N VAL A 127 35.62 -5.86 4.87
CA VAL A 127 37.00 -5.44 5.19
C VAL A 127 37.68 -4.85 3.95
N ALA A 128 37.57 -5.52 2.80
CA ALA A 128 38.15 -5.04 1.55
C ALA A 128 37.49 -3.73 1.07
N ALA A 129 36.16 -3.62 1.17
CA ALA A 129 35.42 -2.41 0.81
C ALA A 129 35.81 -1.22 1.70
N ALA A 130 35.91 -1.42 3.02
CA ALA A 130 36.34 -0.39 3.96
C ALA A 130 37.80 0.03 3.73
N ALA A 131 38.70 -0.91 3.47
CA ALA A 131 40.11 -0.61 3.17
C ALA A 131 40.28 0.17 1.86
N GLY A 132 39.40 -0.06 0.88
CA GLY A 132 39.38 0.63 -0.40
C GLY A 132 38.69 2.00 -0.40
N ASN A 133 37.99 2.36 0.67
CA ASN A 133 37.16 3.56 0.71
C ASN A 133 37.60 4.54 1.82
N PRO A 134 38.23 5.69 1.47
CA PRO A 134 38.72 6.67 2.44
C PRO A 134 37.65 7.17 3.41
N GLY A 135 37.98 7.27 4.69
CA GLY A 135 37.04 7.70 5.74
C GLY A 135 36.17 6.58 6.29
N SER A 136 36.36 5.33 5.85
CA SER A 136 35.76 4.18 6.50
C SER A 136 36.34 3.97 7.90
N GLU A 137 35.50 3.59 8.83
CA GLU A 137 35.89 3.31 10.21
C GLU A 137 35.08 2.15 10.79
N LEU A 138 35.67 1.44 11.75
CA LEU A 138 34.97 0.40 12.49
C LEU A 138 34.16 1.07 13.61
N VAL A 139 32.85 1.07 13.47
CA VAL A 139 31.92 1.62 14.46
C VAL A 139 31.60 0.54 15.47
N THR A 140 31.81 0.86 16.75
CA THR A 140 31.35 0.03 17.87
C THR A 140 30.09 0.65 18.45
N GLY A 141 29.04 -0.15 18.62
CA GLY A 141 27.78 0.32 19.17
C GLY A 141 27.12 -0.72 20.08
N THR A 142 25.95 -0.36 20.59
CA THR A 142 25.08 -1.25 21.36
C THR A 142 23.75 -1.35 20.61
N ARG A 143 23.26 -2.57 20.39
CA ARG A 143 21.97 -2.85 19.77
C ARG A 143 20.84 -2.48 20.73
N ALA A 144 19.60 -2.46 20.22
CA ALA A 144 18.42 -2.17 21.03
C ALA A 144 18.22 -3.14 22.20
N ASP A 145 18.69 -4.39 22.06
CA ASP A 145 18.65 -5.42 23.11
C ASP A 145 19.81 -5.31 24.13
N GLY A 146 20.67 -4.30 24.02
CA GLY A 146 21.82 -4.09 24.91
C GLY A 146 23.09 -4.86 24.52
N THR A 147 23.07 -5.66 23.45
CA THR A 147 24.26 -6.39 22.99
C THR A 147 25.22 -5.48 22.22
N ALA A 148 26.53 -5.68 22.39
CA ALA A 148 27.52 -4.93 21.64
C ALA A 148 27.60 -5.40 20.18
N PHE A 149 27.86 -4.48 19.25
CA PHE A 149 28.15 -4.80 17.86
C PHE A 149 29.33 -4.00 17.31
N GLN A 150 29.97 -4.52 16.27
CA GLN A 150 30.94 -3.80 15.45
C GLN A 150 30.57 -3.94 13.97
N THR A 151 30.50 -2.82 13.27
CA THR A 151 30.24 -2.77 11.83
C THR A 151 31.11 -1.70 11.19
N TYR A 152 31.49 -1.87 9.93
CA TYR A 152 32.14 -0.81 9.18
C TYR A 152 31.10 0.27 8.82
N TYR A 153 31.39 1.51 9.19
CA TYR A 153 30.86 2.64 8.45
C TYR A 153 31.69 2.79 7.18
N ILE A 154 31.03 2.69 6.03
CA ILE A 154 31.63 2.86 4.71
C ILE A 154 30.99 4.10 4.09
N PRO A 155 31.71 5.22 3.93
CA PRO A 155 31.13 6.46 3.45
C PRO A 155 30.56 6.30 2.04
N ASN A 156 29.40 6.90 1.81
CA ASN A 156 28.89 7.11 0.47
C ASN A 156 29.77 8.16 -0.23
N ILE A 157 30.67 7.71 -1.11
CA ILE A 157 31.52 8.58 -1.92
C ILE A 157 31.03 8.50 -3.36
N ALA A 158 30.86 9.66 -4.00
CA ALA A 158 30.45 9.73 -5.39
C ALA A 158 31.45 8.98 -6.31
N PRO A 159 30.99 8.33 -7.41
CA PRO A 159 31.85 7.49 -8.26
C PRO A 159 33.06 8.20 -8.87
N ASP A 160 33.06 9.54 -8.92
CA ASP A 160 34.16 10.38 -9.37
C ASP A 160 35.22 10.63 -8.27
N ALA A 161 35.39 9.67 -7.36
CA ALA A 161 36.25 9.76 -6.17
C ALA A 161 35.84 10.89 -5.21
N GLY A 162 34.54 11.20 -5.13
CA GLY A 162 33.98 12.18 -4.19
C GLY A 162 34.18 13.64 -4.62
N LEU A 163 34.39 13.89 -5.92
CA LEU A 163 34.45 15.24 -6.46
C LEU A 163 33.06 15.88 -6.51
N THR A 164 32.01 15.07 -6.66
CA THR A 164 30.62 15.50 -6.56
C THR A 164 30.02 15.17 -5.19
N VAL A 165 28.96 15.90 -4.83
CA VAL A 165 28.25 15.69 -3.56
C VAL A 165 27.59 14.30 -3.54
N PRO A 166 27.74 13.53 -2.46
CA PRO A 166 27.07 12.25 -2.32
C PRO A 166 25.56 12.42 -2.09
N PHE A 167 24.80 11.35 -2.29
CA PHE A 167 23.38 11.35 -1.91
C PHE A 167 23.23 11.34 -0.38
N ASN A 168 22.12 11.90 0.10
CA ASN A 168 21.73 11.86 1.51
C ASN A 168 20.55 10.89 1.71
N SER A 169 20.17 10.62 2.96
CA SER A 169 19.07 9.70 3.27
C SER A 169 17.72 10.14 2.70
N TRP A 170 17.52 11.44 2.42
CA TRP A 170 16.30 11.91 1.75
C TRP A 170 16.16 11.30 0.35
N MET A 171 17.26 11.17 -0.39
CA MET A 171 17.25 10.48 -1.69
C MET A 171 16.79 9.02 -1.55
N THR A 172 17.18 8.34 -0.47
CA THR A 172 16.75 6.97 -0.19
C THR A 172 15.25 6.90 0.09
N PHE A 173 14.73 7.73 0.99
CA PHE A 173 13.30 7.73 1.32
C PHE A 173 12.42 8.21 0.16
N PHE A 174 12.89 9.19 -0.61
CA PHE A 174 12.21 9.60 -1.84
C PHE A 174 12.27 8.48 -2.90
N GLY A 175 13.39 7.76 -2.98
CA GLY A 175 13.52 6.59 -3.86
C GLY A 175 12.53 5.49 -3.49
N GLN A 176 12.36 5.20 -2.19
CA GLN A 176 11.35 4.27 -1.68
C GLN A 176 9.93 4.75 -1.99
N PHE A 177 9.61 6.01 -1.70
CA PHE A 177 8.32 6.60 -2.10
C PHE A 177 8.08 6.45 -3.61
N PHE A 178 9.09 6.72 -4.43
CA PHE A 178 9.00 6.62 -5.89
C PHE A 178 8.75 5.18 -6.35
N ASP A 179 9.48 4.21 -5.78
CA ASP A 179 9.35 2.77 -6.01
C ASP A 179 7.93 2.26 -5.70
N HIS A 180 7.36 2.67 -4.55
CA HIS A 180 5.99 2.32 -4.18
C HIS A 180 4.93 2.81 -5.18
N GLY A 181 5.26 3.87 -5.95
CA GLY A 181 4.41 4.35 -7.03
C GLY A 181 4.61 3.67 -8.37
N LEU A 182 5.59 2.76 -8.47
CA LEU A 182 5.81 1.96 -9.65
C LEU A 182 5.25 0.56 -9.47
N ASP A 183 5.41 -0.03 -8.29
CA ASP A 183 4.95 -1.39 -8.07
C ASP A 183 4.54 -1.74 -6.64
N LEU A 184 3.55 -2.64 -6.58
CA LEU A 184 3.14 -3.34 -5.38
C LEU A 184 2.67 -4.74 -5.78
N VAL A 185 3.33 -5.76 -5.23
CA VAL A 185 2.99 -7.17 -5.51
C VAL A 185 2.14 -7.76 -4.39
N ASN A 186 1.05 -8.41 -4.79
CA ASN A 186 0.21 -9.19 -3.89
C ASN A 186 0.99 -10.35 -3.26
N LYS A 187 0.76 -10.61 -1.97
CA LYS A 187 1.40 -11.69 -1.20
C LYS A 187 0.33 -12.63 -0.66
N GLY A 188 0.58 -13.93 -0.69
CA GLY A 188 -0.33 -14.95 -0.18
C GLY A 188 -0.74 -15.99 -1.22
N GLY A 189 -1.52 -17.00 -0.80
CA GLY A 189 -2.08 -18.03 -1.69
C GLY A 189 -1.09 -19.02 -2.33
N ASN A 190 0.21 -18.71 -2.33
CA ASN A 190 1.26 -19.47 -3.03
C ASN A 190 2.26 -20.15 -2.07
N GLY A 191 1.87 -20.31 -0.80
CA GLY A 191 2.68 -20.94 0.23
C GLY A 191 3.82 -20.07 0.78
N THR A 192 4.82 -20.73 1.37
CA THR A 192 5.84 -20.09 2.23
C THR A 192 7.24 -20.57 1.87
N VAL A 193 8.20 -19.65 1.84
CA VAL A 193 9.62 -19.98 1.81
C VAL A 193 10.15 -20.00 3.24
N PHE A 194 10.69 -21.16 3.64
CA PHE A 194 11.50 -21.30 4.84
C PHE A 194 12.96 -21.09 4.45
N ILE A 195 13.64 -20.24 5.21
CA ILE A 195 15.07 -19.95 5.06
C ILE A 195 15.78 -20.48 6.31
N PRO A 196 16.22 -21.75 6.32
CA PRO A 196 16.92 -22.31 7.46
C PRO A 196 18.20 -21.54 7.78
N LEU A 197 18.43 -21.28 9.06
CA LEU A 197 19.67 -20.70 9.54
C LEU A 197 20.73 -21.79 9.66
N GLN A 198 21.93 -21.53 9.16
CA GLN A 198 23.06 -22.44 9.35
C GLN A 198 23.54 -22.40 10.81
N PRO A 199 24.12 -23.49 11.35
CA PRO A 199 24.57 -23.53 12.75
C PRO A 199 25.59 -22.45 13.14
N ASP A 200 26.31 -21.89 12.17
CA ASP A 200 27.28 -20.81 12.32
C ASP A 200 26.69 -19.41 12.03
N ASP A 201 25.39 -19.31 11.72
CA ASP A 201 24.71 -18.02 11.61
C ASP A 201 24.59 -17.35 13.00
N PRO A 202 24.88 -16.05 13.15
CA PRO A 202 24.75 -15.34 14.42
C PRO A 202 23.35 -15.36 15.04
N LEU A 203 22.30 -15.57 14.23
CA LEU A 203 20.92 -15.68 14.71
C LEU A 203 20.54 -17.12 15.12
N PHE A 204 21.40 -18.10 14.83
CA PHE A 204 21.14 -19.49 15.18
C PHE A 204 21.29 -19.71 16.69
N VAL A 205 20.30 -20.38 17.29
CA VAL A 205 20.30 -20.75 18.71
C VAL A 205 20.25 -22.28 18.82
N PRO A 206 21.31 -22.95 19.31
CA PRO A 206 21.33 -24.40 19.45
C PRO A 206 20.13 -24.94 20.22
N GLY A 207 19.40 -25.88 19.60
CA GLY A 207 18.21 -26.50 20.17
C GLY A 207 16.92 -25.68 20.05
N SER A 208 16.96 -24.46 19.49
CA SER A 208 15.76 -23.68 19.21
C SER A 208 14.93 -24.33 18.09
N PRO A 209 13.59 -24.40 18.24
CA PRO A 209 12.71 -24.88 17.17
C PRO A 209 12.51 -23.84 16.05
N THR A 210 13.01 -22.61 16.19
CA THR A 210 12.77 -21.49 15.25
C THR A 210 14.05 -21.01 14.55
N ASN A 211 14.97 -21.92 14.24
CA ASN A 211 16.20 -21.61 13.50
C ASN A 211 15.96 -21.44 11.99
N PHE A 212 15.00 -20.59 11.63
CA PHE A 212 14.66 -20.26 10.25
C PHE A 212 14.01 -18.88 10.18
N MET A 213 14.12 -18.23 9.03
CA MET A 213 13.28 -17.09 8.65
C MET A 213 12.15 -17.59 7.75
N VAL A 214 11.05 -16.84 7.67
CA VAL A 214 9.90 -17.18 6.82
C VAL A 214 9.52 -16.01 5.92
N LEU A 215 9.12 -16.32 4.69
CA LEU A 215 8.60 -15.36 3.72
C LEU A 215 7.35 -15.92 3.05
N THR A 216 6.28 -15.14 3.03
CA THR A 216 5.10 -15.43 2.20
C THR A 216 5.42 -15.14 0.74
N ARG A 217 5.03 -16.05 -0.16
CA ARG A 217 5.26 -15.91 -1.60
C ARG A 217 4.24 -14.97 -2.25
N ALA A 218 4.62 -14.38 -3.37
CA ALA A 218 3.72 -13.55 -4.17
C ALA A 218 2.52 -14.36 -4.68
N THR A 219 1.34 -13.75 -4.69
CA THR A 219 0.10 -14.33 -5.18
C THR A 219 0.22 -14.58 -6.68
N MET A 220 -0.10 -15.80 -7.10
CA MET A 220 -0.14 -16.21 -8.50
C MET A 220 -1.44 -15.76 -9.17
N LEU A 221 -1.57 -16.00 -10.47
CA LEU A 221 -2.86 -15.91 -11.15
C LEU A 221 -3.57 -17.27 -11.11
N PRO A 222 -4.91 -17.30 -11.04
CA PRO A 222 -5.65 -18.54 -11.19
C PRO A 222 -5.47 -19.11 -12.61
N GLY A 223 -5.57 -20.43 -12.72
CA GLY A 223 -5.51 -21.14 -13.98
C GLY A 223 -6.82 -21.13 -14.78
N GLU A 224 -7.06 -22.18 -15.55
CA GLU A 224 -8.28 -22.34 -16.36
C GLU A 224 -9.53 -22.52 -15.49
N ASP A 225 -9.38 -23.03 -14.25
CA ASP A 225 -10.48 -23.25 -13.33
C ASP A 225 -10.95 -21.97 -12.61
N GLY A 226 -10.18 -20.89 -12.68
CA GLY A 226 -10.48 -19.61 -12.04
C GLY A 226 -10.26 -19.61 -10.52
N ILE A 227 -9.62 -20.63 -9.95
CA ILE A 227 -9.40 -20.81 -8.51
C ILE A 227 -7.90 -20.67 -8.21
N LEU A 228 -7.55 -19.94 -7.16
CA LEU A 228 -6.17 -19.84 -6.68
C LEU A 228 -5.80 -21.01 -5.76
N GLY A 229 -4.55 -21.43 -5.79
CA GLY A 229 -4.00 -22.49 -4.96
C GLY A 229 -4.19 -23.89 -5.55
N THR A 230 -4.55 -23.99 -6.82
CA THR A 230 -4.73 -25.23 -7.56
C THR A 230 -3.50 -25.56 -8.41
N ALA A 231 -3.51 -26.72 -9.06
CA ALA A 231 -2.35 -27.21 -9.81
C ALA A 231 -2.11 -26.44 -11.13
N ASP A 232 -3.10 -25.70 -11.61
CA ASP A 232 -3.07 -24.92 -12.85
C ASP A 232 -2.79 -23.42 -12.65
N ASP A 233 -2.52 -23.00 -11.40
CA ASP A 233 -2.05 -21.64 -11.09
C ASP A 233 -0.90 -21.21 -12.02
N ILE A 234 -1.02 -20.00 -12.54
CA ILE A 234 -0.09 -19.45 -13.52
C ILE A 234 0.97 -18.65 -12.79
N HIS A 235 2.25 -18.89 -13.12
CA HIS A 235 3.40 -18.17 -12.56
C HIS A 235 3.53 -16.74 -13.08
N GLU A 236 2.53 -15.93 -12.82
CA GLU A 236 2.51 -14.50 -13.09
C GLU A 236 1.94 -13.77 -11.89
N ASN A 237 2.33 -12.50 -11.73
CA ASN A 237 1.93 -11.68 -10.61
C ASN A 237 1.33 -10.37 -11.15
N VAL A 238 0.38 -9.85 -10.40
CA VAL A 238 -0.29 -8.58 -10.69
C VAL A 238 0.42 -7.46 -9.95
N ASN A 239 0.61 -6.35 -10.65
CA ASN A 239 0.98 -5.09 -10.04
C ASN A 239 -0.28 -4.35 -9.59
N GLN A 240 -0.45 -4.10 -8.29
CA GLN A 240 -1.58 -3.33 -7.77
C GLN A 240 -1.46 -1.83 -8.00
N THR A 241 -0.25 -1.37 -8.31
CA THR A 241 0.02 0.05 -8.54
C THR A 241 -0.05 0.37 -10.02
N SER A 242 -0.46 1.59 -10.37
CA SER A 242 -0.31 2.14 -11.72
C SER A 242 1.14 2.61 -11.91
N PRO A 243 1.99 1.92 -12.71
CA PRO A 243 3.43 2.22 -12.85
C PRO A 243 3.77 3.52 -13.61
N PHE A 244 2.95 4.57 -13.44
CA PHE A 244 3.22 5.91 -13.90
C PHE A 244 3.72 6.77 -12.75
N VAL A 245 4.49 7.81 -13.07
CA VAL A 245 4.79 8.87 -12.10
C VAL A 245 3.57 9.79 -12.00
N ASP A 246 2.52 9.32 -11.32
CA ASP A 246 1.19 9.93 -11.25
C ASP A 246 0.72 10.27 -9.84
N GLN A 247 1.58 10.07 -8.82
CA GLN A 247 1.30 10.31 -7.41
C GLN A 247 0.23 9.37 -6.82
N ASN A 248 0.08 8.16 -7.36
CA ASN A 248 -0.76 7.13 -6.74
C ASN A 248 -0.38 6.86 -5.27
N GLN A 249 0.84 7.14 -4.84
CA GLN A 249 1.23 7.04 -3.42
C GLN A 249 0.47 8.00 -2.51
N THR A 250 0.00 9.11 -3.07
CA THR A 250 -0.83 10.11 -2.41
C THR A 250 -2.32 9.86 -2.68
N TYR A 251 -2.67 9.35 -3.86
CA TYR A 251 -4.05 9.32 -4.39
C TYR A 251 -4.68 7.94 -4.56
N SER A 252 -3.92 6.87 -4.32
CA SER A 252 -4.19 5.46 -4.62
C SER A 252 -4.17 5.12 -6.11
N SER A 253 -4.13 3.82 -6.40
CA SER A 253 -4.32 3.22 -7.72
C SER A 253 -5.71 2.60 -7.91
N HIS A 254 -6.60 2.70 -6.91
CA HIS A 254 -7.99 2.23 -7.03
C HIS A 254 -9.00 3.36 -6.71
N PRO A 255 -9.97 3.65 -7.61
CA PRO A 255 -10.98 4.70 -7.40
C PRO A 255 -11.71 4.62 -6.05
N SER A 256 -12.07 3.40 -5.61
CA SER A 256 -12.73 3.18 -4.32
C SER A 256 -11.89 3.63 -3.13
N HIS A 257 -10.58 3.30 -3.11
CA HIS A 257 -9.68 3.71 -2.03
C HIS A 257 -9.56 5.24 -1.99
N GLN A 258 -9.45 5.88 -3.16
CA GLN A 258 -9.36 7.34 -3.23
C GLN A 258 -10.54 8.06 -2.58
N VAL A 259 -11.76 7.49 -2.63
CA VAL A 259 -12.93 8.08 -1.96
C VAL A 259 -12.64 8.28 -0.47
N PHE A 260 -12.01 7.34 0.21
CA PHE A 260 -11.74 7.44 1.65
C PHE A 260 -10.62 8.43 2.01
N LEU A 261 -9.76 8.77 1.05
CA LEU A 261 -8.64 9.71 1.22
C LEU A 261 -9.05 11.18 1.02
N ARG A 262 -10.23 11.44 0.44
CA ARG A 262 -10.77 12.79 0.21
C ARG A 262 -11.38 13.34 1.50
N ALA A 263 -11.32 14.66 1.66
CA ALA A 263 -12.03 15.39 2.71
C ALA A 263 -13.43 15.79 2.25
N TYR A 264 -14.44 15.49 3.06
CA TYR A 264 -15.84 15.78 2.76
C TYR A 264 -16.47 16.78 3.73
N GLU A 265 -17.46 17.51 3.22
CA GLU A 265 -18.42 18.29 4.01
C GLU A 265 -19.85 17.99 3.54
N MET A 266 -20.84 18.28 4.39
CA MET A 266 -22.24 18.19 3.99
C MET A 266 -22.67 19.48 3.31
N ASP A 267 -23.31 19.37 2.15
CA ASP A 267 -23.97 20.50 1.53
C ASP A 267 -25.24 20.92 2.28
N ALA A 268 -25.91 21.99 1.83
CA ALA A 268 -27.14 22.50 2.46
C ALA A 268 -28.32 21.50 2.44
N ALA A 269 -28.25 20.44 1.61
CA ALA A 269 -29.22 19.37 1.54
C ALA A 269 -28.82 18.14 2.37
N GLY A 270 -27.70 18.21 3.11
CA GLY A 270 -27.19 17.10 3.92
C GLY A 270 -26.49 16.01 3.11
N ARG A 271 -25.97 16.33 1.92
CA ARG A 271 -25.29 15.37 1.05
C ARG A 271 -23.78 15.58 1.10
N PRO A 272 -22.95 14.52 1.09
CA PRO A 272 -21.51 14.66 1.09
C PRO A 272 -20.99 15.25 -0.22
N VAL A 273 -20.19 16.29 -0.13
CA VAL A 273 -19.45 16.90 -1.25
C VAL A 273 -17.97 16.95 -0.92
N SER A 274 -17.14 16.64 -1.93
CA SER A 274 -15.69 16.74 -1.78
C SER A 274 -15.29 18.20 -1.64
N THR A 275 -14.45 18.50 -0.67
CA THR A 275 -13.87 19.84 -0.46
C THR A 275 -12.73 20.16 -1.44
N GLY A 276 -12.34 19.16 -2.24
CA GLY A 276 -11.15 19.16 -3.10
C GLY A 276 -9.87 18.81 -2.35
N LYS A 277 -9.88 18.74 -1.00
CA LYS A 277 -8.72 18.41 -0.17
C LYS A 277 -8.61 16.90 0.09
N LEU A 278 -7.43 16.47 0.52
CA LEU A 278 -7.23 15.22 1.23
C LEU A 278 -7.62 15.37 2.70
N VAL A 279 -8.18 14.32 3.30
CA VAL A 279 -8.55 14.30 4.72
C VAL A 279 -7.32 14.52 5.59
N VAL A 280 -7.46 15.37 6.61
CA VAL A 280 -6.37 15.75 7.52
C VAL A 280 -6.54 15.12 8.89
N ASN A 281 -5.43 14.97 9.63
CA ASN A 281 -5.50 14.46 10.99
C ASN A 281 -6.28 15.39 11.94
N ARG A 282 -6.97 14.77 12.89
CA ARG A 282 -7.78 15.41 13.92
C ARG A 282 -7.64 14.61 15.21
N ASP A 283 -7.58 15.34 16.32
CA ASP A 283 -7.99 14.77 17.61
C ASP A 283 -9.52 14.72 17.58
N LEU A 284 -10.08 13.51 17.60
CA LEU A 284 -11.53 13.26 17.55
C LEU A 284 -12.21 13.43 18.92
N GLY A 285 -11.47 13.91 19.92
CA GLY A 285 -12.02 14.17 21.24
C GLY A 285 -12.48 12.91 21.97
N ALA A 286 -13.38 13.09 22.93
CA ALA A 286 -13.79 12.01 23.82
C ALA A 286 -14.88 11.12 23.21
N ASP A 287 -15.61 11.62 22.21
CA ASP A 287 -16.67 10.85 21.54
C ASP A 287 -16.16 10.03 20.35
N GLY A 288 -14.93 10.31 19.86
CA GLY A 288 -14.34 9.63 18.71
C GLY A 288 -15.08 9.87 17.40
N ALA A 289 -15.96 10.88 17.36
CA ALA A 289 -16.85 11.13 16.24
C ALA A 289 -16.35 12.30 15.40
N PHE A 290 -16.33 12.13 14.07
CA PHE A 290 -15.84 13.17 13.18
C PHE A 290 -16.83 14.33 13.06
N GLY A 291 -16.33 15.57 13.15
CA GLY A 291 -17.08 16.79 12.88
C GLY A 291 -17.91 17.29 14.06
N THR A 292 -17.61 16.83 15.27
CA THR A 292 -18.25 17.29 16.52
C THR A 292 -17.52 18.51 17.10
N ALA A 293 -18.00 19.01 18.24
CA ALA A 293 -17.51 20.28 18.80
C ALA A 293 -16.18 20.14 19.57
N ASP A 294 -15.80 18.92 19.95
CA ASP A 294 -14.55 18.59 20.63
C ASP A 294 -13.42 18.19 19.66
N ASP A 295 -13.71 18.07 18.36
CA ASP A 295 -12.70 17.91 17.31
C ASP A 295 -11.65 19.03 17.32
N VAL A 296 -10.36 18.67 17.31
CA VAL A 296 -9.25 19.61 17.09
C VAL A 296 -8.46 19.19 15.84
N VAL A 297 -8.41 20.07 14.84
CA VAL A 297 -7.60 19.83 13.63
C VAL A 297 -6.11 19.87 13.98
N ILE A 298 -5.42 18.76 13.72
CA ILE A 298 -3.97 18.64 13.86
C ILE A 298 -3.27 19.00 12.53
N GLY A 299 -3.87 18.63 11.40
CA GLY A 299 -3.31 18.82 10.06
C GLY A 299 -2.51 17.61 9.56
N GLY A 300 -1.89 17.72 8.38
CA GLY A 300 -1.14 16.61 7.78
C GLY A 300 -2.01 15.42 7.36
N MET A 301 -1.39 14.26 7.16
CA MET A 301 -2.11 13.02 6.80
C MET A 301 -3.04 12.57 7.93
N ALA A 302 -4.28 12.20 7.59
CA ALA A 302 -5.19 11.58 8.55
C ALA A 302 -4.69 10.22 9.03
N THR A 303 -5.14 9.78 10.21
CA THR A 303 -4.91 8.42 10.68
C THR A 303 -6.06 7.48 10.34
N TRP A 304 -5.87 6.18 10.57
CA TRP A 304 -6.92 5.17 10.41
C TRP A 304 -8.17 5.50 11.23
N ALA A 305 -7.99 5.97 12.47
CA ALA A 305 -9.10 6.45 13.32
C ALA A 305 -9.92 7.55 12.63
N VAL A 306 -9.25 8.56 12.06
CA VAL A 306 -9.91 9.69 11.41
C VAL A 306 -10.59 9.28 10.11
N VAL A 307 -10.00 8.36 9.33
CA VAL A 307 -10.63 7.82 8.11
C VAL A 307 -11.89 7.03 8.45
N LYS A 308 -11.86 6.14 9.46
CA LYS A 308 -13.05 5.44 9.95
C LYS A 308 -14.14 6.42 10.40
N ALA A 309 -13.78 7.40 11.23
CA ALA A 309 -14.72 8.38 11.75
C ALA A 309 -15.34 9.26 10.65
N GLN A 310 -14.53 9.72 9.67
CA GLN A 310 -15.03 10.46 8.51
C GLN A 310 -15.95 9.59 7.63
N ALA A 311 -15.57 8.33 7.35
CA ALA A 311 -16.40 7.43 6.55
C ALA A 311 -17.78 7.23 7.20
N ARG A 312 -17.82 7.07 8.52
CA ARG A 312 -19.07 6.94 9.27
C ARG A 312 -19.93 8.21 9.20
N ALA A 313 -19.34 9.36 9.50
CA ALA A 313 -20.06 10.63 9.63
C ALA A 313 -20.46 11.25 8.27
N MET A 314 -19.56 11.21 7.29
CA MET A 314 -19.72 11.88 6.00
C MET A 314 -20.24 10.96 4.90
N LEU A 315 -19.80 9.70 4.89
CA LEU A 315 -20.14 8.75 3.82
C LEU A 315 -21.25 7.77 4.24
N GLY A 316 -21.52 7.64 5.53
CA GLY A 316 -22.50 6.70 6.06
C GLY A 316 -22.08 5.24 5.89
N ILE A 317 -20.77 4.97 5.98
CA ILE A 317 -20.15 3.65 5.82
C ILE A 317 -19.43 3.30 7.12
N ASP A 318 -19.63 2.08 7.63
CA ASP A 318 -19.02 1.61 8.86
C ASP A 318 -17.72 0.83 8.57
N LEU A 319 -16.60 1.54 8.48
CA LEU A 319 -15.28 0.91 8.41
C LEU A 319 -14.88 0.37 9.79
N THR A 320 -14.40 -0.86 9.81
CA THR A 320 -13.90 -1.57 10.98
C THR A 320 -12.47 -2.03 10.74
N ASP A 321 -11.76 -2.44 11.79
CA ASP A 321 -10.37 -2.94 11.65
C ASP A 321 -10.28 -4.21 10.78
N ALA A 322 -11.39 -4.94 10.62
CA ALA A 322 -11.45 -6.07 9.68
C ALA A 322 -11.31 -5.62 8.20
N ASP A 323 -11.53 -4.34 7.91
CA ASP A 323 -11.45 -3.77 6.56
C ASP A 323 -10.05 -3.24 6.22
N VAL A 324 -9.12 -3.16 7.19
CA VAL A 324 -7.82 -2.50 6.98
C VAL A 324 -6.96 -3.15 5.90
N GLY A 325 -7.08 -4.47 5.75
CA GLY A 325 -6.35 -5.24 4.75
C GLY A 325 -7.01 -5.30 3.38
N ASP A 326 -8.24 -4.79 3.22
CA ASP A 326 -8.95 -4.88 1.95
C ASP A 326 -10.11 -3.86 1.84
N VAL A 327 -9.91 -2.85 1.00
CA VAL A 327 -10.82 -1.73 0.77
C VAL A 327 -12.17 -2.25 0.21
N PRO A 328 -13.32 -1.82 0.74
CA PRO A 328 -14.61 -2.16 0.16
C PRO A 328 -14.76 -1.51 -1.22
N LEU A 329 -15.36 -2.23 -2.16
CA LEU A 329 -15.67 -1.69 -3.48
C LEU A 329 -16.85 -0.73 -3.39
N LEU A 330 -16.60 0.54 -3.71
CA LEU A 330 -17.62 1.55 -3.91
C LEU A 330 -17.95 1.67 -5.39
N ALA A 331 -19.19 1.97 -5.72
CA ALA A 331 -19.56 2.39 -7.05
C ALA A 331 -18.95 3.76 -7.33
N THR A 332 -17.96 3.82 -8.22
CA THR A 332 -17.23 5.04 -8.58
C THR A 332 -17.09 5.16 -10.09
N ASP A 333 -16.83 6.36 -10.59
CA ASP A 333 -16.25 6.55 -11.92
C ASP A 333 -14.73 6.29 -11.92
N GLU A 334 -14.11 6.33 -13.10
CA GLU A 334 -12.68 6.08 -13.29
C GLU A 334 -11.78 7.19 -12.69
N TYR A 335 -12.36 8.33 -12.30
CA TYR A 335 -11.68 9.50 -11.74
C TYR A 335 -11.90 9.64 -10.22
N GLY A 336 -12.46 8.60 -9.59
CA GLY A 336 -12.64 8.48 -8.15
C GLY A 336 -13.77 9.32 -7.57
N ALA A 337 -14.71 9.81 -8.39
CA ALA A 337 -15.97 10.29 -7.87
C ALA A 337 -16.89 9.10 -7.60
N PHE A 338 -17.45 9.01 -6.39
CA PHE A 338 -18.47 7.99 -6.12
C PHE A 338 -19.76 8.30 -6.90
N LEU A 339 -20.38 7.25 -7.41
CA LEU A 339 -21.73 7.30 -7.94
C LEU A 339 -22.71 7.51 -6.79
N ARG A 340 -23.56 8.52 -6.95
CA ARG A 340 -24.50 8.93 -5.91
C ARG A 340 -25.75 8.05 -5.95
N GLY A 341 -26.12 7.52 -4.80
CA GLY A 341 -27.43 6.91 -4.62
C GLY A 341 -28.57 7.95 -4.58
N PRO A 342 -29.83 7.49 -4.40
CA PRO A 342 -31.00 8.36 -4.37
C PRO A 342 -30.95 9.49 -3.32
N SER A 343 -30.26 9.27 -2.21
CA SER A 343 -30.08 10.24 -1.11
C SER A 343 -28.83 11.11 -1.29
N GLY A 344 -28.02 10.85 -2.32
CA GLY A 344 -26.80 11.59 -2.64
C GLY A 344 -25.52 11.04 -2.02
N PHE A 345 -25.57 9.90 -1.33
CA PHE A 345 -24.44 9.26 -0.65
C PHE A 345 -23.72 8.26 -1.57
N PRO A 346 -22.47 7.87 -1.25
CA PRO A 346 -21.78 6.80 -1.97
C PRO A 346 -22.54 5.48 -1.83
N GLN A 347 -22.37 4.60 -2.82
CA GLN A 347 -22.96 3.26 -2.79
C GLN A 347 -21.84 2.21 -2.67
N VAL A 348 -22.00 1.31 -1.70
CA VAL A 348 -21.14 0.12 -1.53
C VAL A 348 -21.67 -0.98 -2.45
N VAL A 349 -20.78 -1.68 -3.16
CA VAL A 349 -21.12 -2.89 -3.91
C VAL A 349 -21.12 -4.05 -2.91
N MET A 350 -22.27 -4.70 -2.76
CA MET A 350 -22.47 -5.82 -1.84
C MET A 350 -22.68 -7.10 -2.63
N LYS A 351 -22.05 -8.18 -2.15
CA LYS A 351 -22.21 -9.52 -2.71
C LYS A 351 -23.68 -9.94 -2.69
N GLY A 352 -24.09 -10.62 -3.75
CA GLY A 352 -25.42 -11.17 -3.88
C GLY A 352 -25.70 -12.39 -2.98
N ALA A 353 -26.77 -13.11 -3.30
CA ALA A 353 -27.22 -14.28 -2.56
C ALA A 353 -26.27 -15.48 -2.71
N ASP A 354 -25.47 -15.53 -3.77
CA ASP A 354 -24.46 -16.58 -3.97
C ASP A 354 -23.18 -16.36 -3.16
N GLY A 355 -22.98 -15.15 -2.61
CA GLY A 355 -21.80 -14.77 -1.84
C GLY A 355 -20.53 -14.61 -2.69
N ILE A 356 -20.65 -14.54 -4.02
CA ILE A 356 -19.54 -14.38 -4.97
C ILE A 356 -19.56 -12.93 -5.47
N ALA A 357 -18.39 -12.31 -5.56
CA ALA A 357 -18.27 -10.96 -6.10
C ALA A 357 -18.27 -10.95 -7.64
N GLY A 358 -18.78 -9.87 -8.24
CA GLY A 358 -18.75 -9.64 -9.69
C GLY A 358 -19.83 -10.40 -10.45
N THR A 359 -20.86 -10.91 -9.76
CA THR A 359 -21.98 -11.65 -10.34
C THR A 359 -23.19 -10.75 -10.53
N ALA A 360 -24.19 -11.24 -11.27
CA ALA A 360 -25.36 -10.44 -11.66
C ALA A 360 -26.31 -10.13 -10.48
N ASP A 361 -26.14 -10.79 -9.34
CA ASP A 361 -26.93 -10.60 -8.12
C ASP A 361 -26.28 -9.67 -7.09
N ASP A 362 -25.09 -9.12 -7.38
CA ASP A 362 -24.50 -8.03 -6.60
C ASP A 362 -25.44 -6.81 -6.56
N VAL A 363 -25.50 -6.16 -5.40
CA VAL A 363 -26.41 -5.03 -5.15
C VAL A 363 -25.66 -3.79 -4.69
N LEU A 364 -26.19 -2.62 -5.03
CA LEU A 364 -25.68 -1.35 -4.54
C LEU A 364 -26.44 -0.92 -3.29
N VAL A 365 -25.71 -0.71 -2.18
CA VAL A 365 -26.28 -0.21 -0.93
C VAL A 365 -25.75 1.20 -0.66
N GLU A 366 -26.66 2.17 -0.64
CA GLU A 366 -26.31 3.57 -0.37
C GLU A 366 -25.95 3.79 1.11
N GLY A 367 -24.89 4.55 1.35
CA GLY A 367 -24.44 4.99 2.67
C GLY A 367 -25.50 5.81 3.41
N ASN A 368 -25.53 5.68 4.73
CA ASN A 368 -26.49 6.38 5.58
C ASN A 368 -25.88 6.76 6.94
N PRO A 369 -25.55 8.03 7.21
CA PRO A 369 -24.97 8.43 8.49
C PRO A 369 -25.84 8.12 9.72
N ALA A 370 -27.15 8.01 9.56
CA ALA A 370 -28.06 7.64 10.66
C ALA A 370 -28.10 6.12 10.92
N ALA A 371 -27.70 5.30 9.95
CA ALA A 371 -27.55 3.85 10.06
C ALA A 371 -26.42 3.39 9.13
N PRO A 372 -25.15 3.61 9.51
CA PRO A 372 -24.01 3.36 8.63
C PRO A 372 -23.98 1.93 8.09
N VAL A 373 -23.61 1.79 6.81
CA VAL A 373 -23.63 0.51 6.11
C VAL A 373 -22.52 -0.38 6.64
N SER A 374 -22.90 -1.60 7.08
CA SER A 374 -21.95 -2.66 7.41
C SER A 374 -21.28 -3.21 6.15
N LEU A 375 -19.98 -3.49 6.24
CA LEU A 375 -19.15 -4.00 5.14
C LEU A 375 -18.97 -5.52 5.15
N ALA A 376 -19.69 -6.26 6.01
CA ALA A 376 -19.55 -7.71 6.12
C ALA A 376 -19.73 -8.45 4.78
N ASP A 377 -20.68 -7.99 3.95
CA ASP A 377 -20.97 -8.55 2.64
C ASP A 377 -20.46 -7.68 1.49
N ALA A 378 -19.61 -6.67 1.76
CA ALA A 378 -19.05 -5.84 0.70
C ALA A 378 -18.18 -6.68 -0.25
N VAL A 379 -18.29 -6.39 -1.55
CA VAL A 379 -17.27 -6.78 -2.52
C VAL A 379 -15.99 -6.04 -2.17
N ARG A 380 -14.85 -6.70 -2.37
CA ARG A 380 -13.54 -6.20 -2.01
C ARG A 380 -12.71 -5.87 -3.25
N THR A 381 -11.85 -4.87 -3.14
CA THR A 381 -11.01 -4.45 -4.28
C THR A 381 -9.75 -5.28 -4.40
N GLY A 382 -9.33 -5.95 -3.33
CA GLY A 382 -8.02 -6.58 -3.20
C GLY A 382 -6.91 -5.60 -2.83
N HIS A 383 -7.23 -4.31 -2.61
CA HIS A 383 -6.26 -3.27 -2.24
C HIS A 383 -6.36 -2.98 -0.74
N PRO A 384 -5.27 -3.03 0.03
CA PRO A 384 -5.30 -2.71 1.45
C PRO A 384 -5.36 -1.19 1.69
N PHE A 385 -5.92 -0.81 2.84
CA PHE A 385 -5.70 0.51 3.42
C PHE A 385 -4.28 0.60 3.99
N LEU A 386 -3.83 -0.45 4.68
CA LEU A 386 -2.48 -0.54 5.28
C LEU A 386 -1.87 -1.92 5.05
N ASN A 387 -0.58 -1.94 4.69
CA ASN A 387 0.25 -3.14 4.61
C ASN A 387 1.27 -3.21 5.75
N ASP A 388 1.96 -2.09 6.01
CA ASP A 388 2.99 -2.02 7.03
C ASP A 388 2.40 -1.52 8.35
N ILE A 389 1.84 -2.48 9.08
CA ILE A 389 1.22 -2.28 10.39
C ILE A 389 2.19 -2.72 11.48
N ALA A 390 2.23 -1.98 12.58
CA ALA A 390 2.94 -2.39 13.78
C ALA A 390 2.54 -3.82 14.20
N HIS A 391 3.51 -4.63 14.65
CA HIS A 391 3.27 -6.07 14.86
C HIS A 391 2.18 -6.32 15.92
N ALA A 392 2.22 -5.58 17.02
CA ALA A 392 1.20 -5.64 18.08
C ALA A 392 -0.21 -5.20 17.63
N ALA A 393 -0.31 -4.44 16.54
CA ALA A 393 -1.54 -3.78 16.08
C ALA A 393 -2.22 -4.47 14.89
N THR A 394 -1.63 -5.54 14.34
CA THR A 394 -2.15 -6.16 13.12
C THR A 394 -3.43 -6.98 13.43
N PRO A 395 -4.61 -6.56 12.95
CA PRO A 395 -5.82 -7.33 13.14
C PRO A 395 -5.75 -8.62 12.31
N ASN A 396 -6.14 -9.74 12.88
CA ASN A 396 -6.19 -11.03 12.19
C ASN A 396 -7.45 -11.80 12.58
N PRO A 397 -7.94 -12.72 11.72
CA PRO A 397 -9.08 -13.57 12.04
C PRO A 397 -8.90 -14.29 13.39
N GLY A 398 -9.85 -14.09 14.30
CA GLY A 398 -9.81 -14.67 15.64
C GLY A 398 -9.11 -13.83 16.71
N LEU A 399 -8.50 -12.70 16.35
CA LEU A 399 -8.08 -11.68 17.30
C LEU A 399 -9.21 -10.68 17.56
N VAL A 400 -9.20 -10.10 18.75
CA VAL A 400 -10.09 -8.99 19.15
C VAL A 400 -9.25 -7.79 19.62
N PRO A 401 -9.81 -6.57 19.63
CA PRO A 401 -9.21 -5.44 20.34
C PRO A 401 -8.78 -5.84 21.75
N ASP A 402 -7.66 -5.31 22.22
CA ASP A 402 -7.23 -5.53 23.59
C ASP A 402 -8.14 -4.79 24.60
N ALA A 403 -7.81 -4.90 25.88
CA ALA A 403 -8.70 -4.46 26.94
C ALA A 403 -8.52 -3.00 27.36
N ASP A 404 -7.40 -2.37 26.99
CA ASP A 404 -7.15 -0.99 27.39
C ASP A 404 -7.52 -0.02 26.26
N THR A 405 -7.10 1.22 26.40
CA THR A 405 -7.47 2.30 25.45
C THR A 405 -6.26 3.18 25.19
N VAL A 406 -5.06 2.59 25.20
CA VAL A 406 -3.79 3.30 25.11
C VAL A 406 -2.90 2.59 24.10
N ALA A 407 -2.46 3.32 23.07
CA ALA A 407 -1.50 2.79 22.13
C ALA A 407 -0.18 2.42 22.83
N GLY A 408 0.20 1.16 22.73
CA GLY A 408 1.49 0.62 23.16
C GLY A 408 2.60 0.82 22.13
N GLY A 409 3.76 0.22 22.40
CA GLY A 409 4.86 0.12 21.46
C GLY A 409 4.68 -1.00 20.43
N SER A 410 5.26 -0.84 19.23
CA SER A 410 5.17 -1.84 18.15
C SER A 410 5.64 -3.26 18.53
N LEU A 411 6.55 -3.35 19.50
CA LEU A 411 7.10 -4.62 20.02
C LEU A 411 6.60 -4.96 21.43
N ASP A 412 5.67 -4.18 21.98
CA ASP A 412 5.12 -4.47 23.29
C ASP A 412 4.26 -5.74 23.19
N PRO A 413 4.35 -6.63 24.19
CA PRO A 413 3.59 -7.87 24.16
C PRO A 413 2.09 -7.58 24.37
N VAL A 414 1.29 -7.95 23.38
CA VAL A 414 -0.18 -7.99 23.49
C VAL A 414 -0.64 -9.32 24.08
N ALA A 415 -1.80 -9.31 24.73
CA ALA A 415 -2.38 -10.51 25.32
C ALA A 415 -2.70 -11.56 24.23
N PRO A 416 -2.57 -12.87 24.51
CA PRO A 416 -2.93 -13.89 23.54
C PRO A 416 -4.40 -13.75 23.08
N GLY A 417 -4.61 -13.72 21.76
CA GLY A 417 -5.94 -13.54 21.18
C GLY A 417 -6.37 -12.09 21.02
N THR A 418 -5.49 -11.12 21.29
CA THR A 418 -5.78 -9.68 21.09
C THR A 418 -4.79 -8.99 20.16
N TYR A 419 -5.14 -7.78 19.73
CA TYR A 419 -4.25 -6.82 19.08
C TYR A 419 -4.51 -5.41 19.65
N ASP A 420 -3.51 -4.54 19.57
CA ASP A 420 -3.57 -3.15 20.04
C ASP A 420 -4.25 -2.28 18.98
N ASN A 421 -5.55 -2.02 19.16
CA ASN A 421 -6.36 -1.27 18.20
C ASN A 421 -6.10 0.23 18.26
N GLU A 422 -5.69 0.78 19.40
CA GLU A 422 -5.29 2.19 19.50
C GLU A 422 -3.99 2.47 18.73
N LEU A 423 -3.04 1.53 18.74
CA LEU A 423 -1.84 1.60 17.93
C LEU A 423 -2.16 1.44 16.44
N LEU A 424 -3.11 0.58 16.07
CA LEU A 424 -3.62 0.49 14.69
C LEU A 424 -4.20 1.84 14.25
N ASP A 425 -5.03 2.43 15.09
CA ASP A 425 -5.69 3.71 14.87
C ASP A 425 -4.75 4.91 14.67
N ALA A 426 -3.50 4.78 15.13
CA ALA A 426 -2.46 5.79 14.99
C ALA A 426 -1.75 5.78 13.61
N HIS A 427 -1.93 4.75 12.79
CA HIS A 427 -1.27 4.65 11.48
C HIS A 427 -1.83 5.71 10.52
N TYR A 428 -0.94 6.37 9.77
CA TYR A 428 -1.31 7.37 8.79
C TYR A 428 -1.88 6.75 7.51
N MET A 429 -2.85 7.44 6.90
CA MET A 429 -3.53 7.01 5.70
C MET A 429 -3.04 7.78 4.48
N ALA A 430 -2.71 7.05 3.42
CA ALA A 430 -2.27 7.58 2.13
C ALA A 430 -2.77 6.68 1.00
N GLY A 431 -2.48 7.07 -0.24
CA GLY A 431 -2.77 6.24 -1.42
C GLY A 431 -1.99 4.94 -1.46
N ASP A 432 -0.75 5.00 -0.96
CA ASP A 432 0.14 3.88 -0.74
C ASP A 432 -0.12 3.24 0.65
N PRO A 433 -0.46 1.94 0.70
CA PRO A 433 -0.69 1.22 1.95
C PRO A 433 0.57 1.03 2.81
N SER A 434 1.77 1.30 2.27
CA SER A 434 3.06 1.15 2.94
C SER A 434 3.61 2.46 3.52
N ALA A 435 2.80 3.53 3.58
CA ALA A 435 3.24 4.87 4.02
C ALA A 435 3.79 4.95 5.47
N ASN A 436 3.58 3.91 6.30
CA ASN A 436 4.01 3.83 7.70
C ASN A 436 5.27 3.00 7.92
N GLU A 437 5.90 2.46 6.87
CA GLU A 437 7.05 1.54 6.98
C GLU A 437 8.22 2.14 7.79
N ASN A 438 8.48 3.44 7.62
CA ASN A 438 9.41 4.19 8.44
C ASN A 438 9.11 5.69 8.45
N ILE A 439 9.56 6.37 9.51
CA ILE A 439 9.33 7.82 9.70
C ILE A 439 9.86 8.69 8.56
N GLY A 440 10.93 8.26 7.86
CA GLY A 440 11.51 8.99 6.74
C GLY A 440 10.58 8.96 5.53
N LEU A 441 10.04 7.80 5.19
CA LEU A 441 9.02 7.61 4.15
C LEU A 441 7.74 8.37 4.50
N THR A 442 7.22 8.21 5.72
CA THR A 442 6.02 8.93 6.19
C THR A 442 6.16 10.45 6.03
N ALA A 443 7.35 11.00 6.27
CA ALA A 443 7.62 12.42 6.04
C ALA A 443 7.51 12.82 4.56
N VAL A 444 7.92 11.96 3.62
CA VAL A 444 7.74 12.21 2.17
C VAL A 444 6.25 12.28 1.82
N HIS A 445 5.44 11.30 2.24
CA HIS A 445 3.99 11.32 2.00
C HIS A 445 3.34 12.58 2.60
N HIS A 446 3.74 12.95 3.82
CA HIS A 446 3.21 14.13 4.49
C HIS A 446 3.43 15.43 3.71
N ILE A 447 4.58 15.57 3.03
CA ILE A 447 4.87 16.73 2.18
C ILE A 447 3.93 16.77 0.98
N PHE A 448 3.75 15.64 0.27
CA PHE A 448 2.87 15.60 -0.89
C PHE A 448 1.39 15.81 -0.53
N HIS A 449 0.95 15.24 0.59
CA HIS A 449 -0.38 15.50 1.14
C HIS A 449 -0.60 16.98 1.47
N SER A 450 0.35 17.59 2.19
CA SER A 450 0.29 19.00 2.56
C SER A 450 0.33 19.92 1.34
N GLU A 451 1.15 19.57 0.34
CA GLU A 451 1.26 20.33 -0.91
C GLU A 451 -0.03 20.26 -1.73
N HIS A 452 -0.70 19.11 -1.79
CA HIS A 452 -2.02 19.00 -2.41
C HIS A 452 -3.01 19.97 -1.76
N ASN A 453 -3.14 19.92 -0.42
CA ASN A 453 -4.07 20.79 0.31
C ASN A 453 -3.72 22.28 0.17
N ARG A 454 -2.42 22.62 0.08
CA ARG A 454 -1.95 23.98 -0.20
C ARG A 454 -2.34 24.43 -1.61
N LEU A 455 -2.20 23.55 -2.61
CA LEU A 455 -2.57 23.85 -4.01
C LEU A 455 -4.07 24.03 -4.17
N VAL A 456 -4.90 23.27 -3.45
CA VAL A 456 -6.36 23.44 -3.45
C VAL A 456 -6.75 24.86 -3.01
N GLU A 457 -6.16 25.35 -1.91
CA GLU A 457 -6.42 26.71 -1.42
C GLU A 457 -5.89 27.77 -2.40
N HIS A 458 -4.69 27.58 -2.95
CA HIS A 458 -4.16 28.48 -3.96
C HIS A 458 -5.06 28.54 -5.21
N THR A 459 -5.58 27.40 -5.67
CA THR A 459 -6.53 27.35 -6.78
C THR A 459 -7.81 28.13 -6.48
N LYS A 460 -8.37 27.98 -5.27
CA LYS A 460 -9.54 28.78 -4.85
C LYS A 460 -9.23 30.27 -4.86
N ASP A 461 -8.07 30.68 -4.33
CA ASP A 461 -7.66 32.08 -4.32
C ASP A 461 -7.56 32.66 -5.73
N VAL A 462 -6.94 31.95 -6.67
CA VAL A 462 -6.83 32.40 -8.07
C VAL A 462 -8.21 32.49 -8.72
N VAL A 463 -9.10 31.53 -8.50
CA VAL A 463 -10.49 31.58 -8.99
C VAL A 463 -11.18 32.85 -8.48
N LEU A 464 -11.19 33.08 -7.16
CA LEU A 464 -11.87 34.22 -6.54
C LEU A 464 -11.28 35.58 -6.96
N GLN A 465 -9.98 35.65 -7.20
CA GLN A 465 -9.31 36.87 -7.67
C GLN A 465 -9.56 37.15 -9.16
N SER A 466 -9.90 36.13 -9.95
CA SER A 466 -10.05 36.23 -11.40
C SER A 466 -11.39 36.79 -11.89
N GLY A 467 -12.27 37.15 -10.95
CA GLY A 467 -13.65 37.61 -11.19
C GLY A 467 -14.58 36.47 -11.55
#